data_AF-A0A318KLN1-F1
#
_entry.id   AF-A0A318KLN1-F1
#
_cell.length_a   1.000
_cell.length_b   1.000
_cell.length_c   1.000
_cell.angle_alpha   90.00
_cell.angle_beta   90.00
_cell.angle_gamma   90.00
#
_symmetry.space_group_name_H-M   'P 1'
#
loop_
_entity.id
_entity.type
_entity.pdbx_description
1 polymer ?
#
loop_
_entity_poly.entity_id
_entity_poly.type
_entity_poly.pdbx_seq_one_letter_code
_entity_poly.pdbx_strand_id
1 'polypeptide(L)'
;MMEKKLKEAEFALLLMLLGLPCLLRIYMVNINIFWLLLAIIDAASAQYLDEAYIVKHMEEITATARGKRVRFYIIAIMVGYLLIGFKSFSLMLILLVNDVVISMLSALKIFFNKSR
;
A
#
# COMPACT_ATOMS: atom_id res chain seq x y z
N MET A 1 3.20 -20.21 -7.70
CA MET A 1 3.76 -19.30 -6.67
C MET A 1 3.50 -17.84 -7.01
N MET A 2 3.91 -17.38 -8.19
CA MET A 2 3.69 -15.99 -8.67
C MET A 2 2.22 -15.58 -8.72
N GLU A 3 1.34 -16.44 -9.23
CA GLU A 3 -0.10 -16.10 -9.34
C GLU A 3 -0.77 -15.87 -7.98
N LYS A 4 -0.39 -16.66 -6.95
CA LYS A 4 -0.88 -16.50 -5.58
C LYS A 4 -0.42 -15.17 -4.98
N LYS A 5 0.88 -14.85 -5.11
CA LYS A 5 1.47 -13.58 -4.66
C LYS A 5 0.85 -12.38 -5.37
N LEU A 6 0.57 -12.49 -6.66
CA LEU A 6 -0.12 -11.46 -7.42
C LEU A 6 -1.57 -11.26 -6.96
N LYS A 7 -2.29 -12.33 -6.61
CA LYS A 7 -3.65 -12.25 -6.08
C LYS A 7 -3.69 -11.58 -4.70
N GLU A 8 -2.73 -11.90 -3.84
CA GLU A 8 -2.56 -11.28 -2.52
C GLU A 8 -2.22 -9.78 -2.65
N ALA A 9 -1.30 -9.43 -3.53
CA ALA A 9 -0.95 -8.05 -3.82
C ALA A 9 -2.12 -7.27 -4.44
N GLU A 10 -2.86 -7.87 -5.37
CA GLU A 10 -4.06 -7.29 -5.97
C GLU A 10 -5.11 -6.94 -4.90
N PHE A 11 -5.33 -7.85 -3.96
CA PHE A 11 -6.26 -7.65 -2.85
C PHE A 11 -5.81 -6.54 -1.90
N ALA A 12 -4.52 -6.51 -1.52
CA ALA A 12 -3.98 -5.47 -0.66
C ALA A 12 -4.09 -4.07 -1.28
N LEU A 13 -3.77 -3.94 -2.57
CA LEU A 13 -3.86 -2.67 -3.30
C LEU A 13 -5.30 -2.21 -3.47
N LEU A 14 -6.25 -3.12 -3.69
CA LEU A 14 -7.68 -2.79 -3.71
C LEU A 14 -8.15 -2.30 -2.33
N LEU A 15 -7.71 -2.94 -1.25
CA LEU A 15 -8.03 -2.53 0.12
C LEU A 15 -7.50 -1.10 0.41
N MET A 16 -6.25 -0.82 0.02
CA MET A 16 -5.68 0.53 0.13
C MET A 16 -6.49 1.55 -0.67
N LEU A 17 -6.79 1.25 -1.94
CA LEU A 17 -7.51 2.17 -2.82
C LEU A 17 -8.91 2.51 -2.29
N LEU A 18 -9.63 1.51 -1.75
CA LEU A 18 -10.93 1.72 -1.10
C LEU A 18 -10.80 2.42 0.25
N GLY A 19 -9.68 2.21 0.95
CA GLY A 19 -9.37 2.84 2.23
C GLY A 19 -9.10 4.34 2.13
N LEU A 20 -8.50 4.82 1.04
CA LEU A 20 -8.15 6.24 0.83
C LEU A 20 -9.29 7.24 1.07
N PRO A 21 -10.48 7.11 0.44
CA PRO A 21 -11.60 8.03 0.69
C PRO A 21 -12.11 7.96 2.13
N CYS A 22 -12.09 6.77 2.76
CA CYS A 22 -12.47 6.59 4.16
C CYS A 22 -11.48 7.28 5.09
N LEU A 23 -10.17 7.10 4.88
CA LEU A 23 -9.11 7.75 5.64
C LEU A 23 -9.19 9.27 5.52
N LEU A 24 -9.43 9.79 4.31
CA LEU A 24 -9.65 11.23 4.08
C LEU A 24 -10.83 11.77 4.88
N ARG A 25 -11.97 11.06 4.87
CA ARG A 25 -13.16 11.48 5.62
C ARG A 25 -12.92 11.44 7.12
N ILE A 26 -12.29 10.38 7.62
CA ILE A 26 -12.10 10.15 9.06
C ILE A 26 -11.03 11.09 9.62
N TYR A 27 -9.97 11.39 8.85
CA TYR A 27 -8.97 12.38 9.24
C TYR A 27 -9.61 13.74 9.58
N MET A 28 -10.62 14.15 8.83
CA MET A 28 -11.33 15.41 9.06
C MET A 28 -12.31 15.38 10.24
N VAL A 29 -12.67 14.19 10.75
CA VAL A 29 -13.69 14.01 11.79
C VAL A 29 -13.08 13.61 13.13
N ASN A 30 -12.15 12.66 13.13
CA ASN A 30 -11.53 12.13 14.34
C ASN A 30 -10.13 11.57 14.04
N ILE A 31 -9.11 12.28 14.48
CA ILE A 31 -7.70 11.94 14.25
C ILE A 31 -7.29 10.61 14.91
N ASN A 32 -7.88 10.24 16.05
CA ASN A 32 -7.54 8.99 16.74
C ASN A 32 -8.07 7.77 15.98
N ILE A 33 -9.29 7.85 15.46
CA ILE A 33 -9.87 6.77 14.65
C ILE A 33 -9.13 6.67 13.31
N PHE A 34 -8.68 7.79 12.75
CA PHE A 34 -7.84 7.80 11.56
C PHE A 34 -6.56 6.98 11.77
N TRP A 35 -5.81 7.24 12.84
CA TRP A 35 -4.58 6.50 13.14
C TRP A 35 -4.84 5.02 13.39
N LEU A 36 -5.93 4.68 14.08
CA LEU A 36 -6.30 3.29 14.32
C LEU A 36 -6.57 2.55 13.00
N LEU A 37 -7.33 3.15 12.09
CA LEU A 37 -7.64 2.55 10.80
C LEU A 37 -6.42 2.46 9.90
N LEU A 38 -5.56 3.49 9.90
CA LEU A 38 -4.30 3.47 9.16
C LEU A 38 -3.43 2.29 9.61
N ALA A 39 -3.24 2.11 10.92
CA ALA A 39 -2.48 0.98 11.46
C ALA A 39 -3.07 -0.39 11.09
N ILE A 40 -4.39 -0.53 11.03
CA ILE A 40 -5.05 -1.78 10.62
C ILE A 40 -4.81 -2.06 9.12
N ILE A 41 -4.93 -1.04 8.27
CA ILE A 41 -4.69 -1.16 6.83
C ILE A 41 -3.22 -1.50 6.56
N ASP A 42 -2.31 -0.88 7.30
CA ASP A 42 -0.87 -1.15 7.21
C ASP A 42 -0.53 -2.58 7.66
N ALA A 43 -1.09 -3.02 8.78
CA ALA A 43 -0.89 -4.38 9.27
C ALA A 43 -1.44 -5.43 8.29
N ALA A 44 -2.62 -5.18 7.70
CA ALA A 44 -3.20 -6.04 6.70
C ALA A 44 -2.33 -6.06 5.43
N SER A 45 -1.97 -4.90 4.89
CA SER A 45 -1.17 -4.82 3.68
C SER A 45 0.22 -5.44 3.84
N ALA A 46 0.90 -5.25 4.97
CA ALA A 46 2.20 -5.86 5.24
C ALA A 46 2.17 -7.40 5.29
N GLN A 47 0.99 -8.02 5.51
CA GLN A 47 0.84 -9.48 5.46
C GLN A 47 0.70 -10.01 4.02
N TYR A 48 0.11 -9.22 3.12
CA TYR A 48 -0.26 -9.65 1.77
C TYR A 48 0.61 -9.06 0.67
N LEU A 49 1.26 -7.92 0.92
CA LEU A 49 2.07 -7.19 -0.04
C LEU A 49 3.56 -7.52 0.17
N ASP A 50 4.07 -8.39 -0.69
CA ASP A 50 5.50 -8.70 -0.75
C ASP A 50 6.18 -7.76 -1.74
N GLU A 51 6.45 -6.53 -1.31
CA GLU A 51 7.01 -5.46 -2.16
C GLU A 51 8.30 -5.88 -2.85
N ALA A 52 9.20 -6.55 -2.12
CA ALA A 52 10.46 -7.04 -2.66
C ALA A 52 10.24 -8.07 -3.78
N TYR A 53 9.26 -8.96 -3.63
CA TYR A 53 8.87 -9.90 -4.69
C TYR A 53 8.31 -9.18 -5.92
N ILE A 54 7.43 -8.20 -5.72
CA ILE A 54 6.80 -7.44 -6.82
C ILE A 54 7.83 -6.65 -7.62
N VAL A 55 8.74 -5.95 -6.94
CA VAL A 55 9.80 -5.17 -7.60
C VAL A 55 10.77 -6.09 -8.33
N LYS A 56 11.17 -7.20 -7.72
CA LYS A 56 12.14 -8.14 -8.32
C LYS A 56 11.61 -8.82 -9.58
N HIS A 57 10.30 -9.05 -9.68
CA HIS A 57 9.68 -9.74 -10.83
C HIS A 57 8.82 -8.80 -11.68
N MET A 58 9.04 -7.49 -11.61
CA MET A 58 8.15 -6.50 -12.22
C MET A 58 8.03 -6.67 -13.75
N GLU A 59 9.11 -7.01 -14.43
CA GLU A 59 9.10 -7.29 -15.88
C GLU A 59 8.23 -8.51 -16.22
N GLU A 60 8.38 -9.63 -15.50
CA GLU A 60 7.57 -10.84 -15.69
C GLU A 60 6.10 -10.60 -15.30
N ILE A 61 5.87 -9.83 -14.24
CA ILE A 61 4.53 -9.48 -13.75
C ILE A 61 3.80 -8.65 -14.80
N THR A 62 4.44 -7.64 -15.40
CA THR A 62 3.79 -6.74 -16.38
C THR A 62 3.39 -7.42 -17.69
N ALA A 63 3.98 -8.58 -18.01
CA ALA A 63 3.55 -9.41 -19.13
C ALA A 63 2.18 -10.09 -18.89
N THR A 64 1.78 -10.29 -17.63
CA THR A 64 0.53 -10.96 -17.26
C THR A 64 -0.66 -10.00 -17.14
N ALA A 65 -1.87 -10.49 -17.45
CA ALA A 65 -3.09 -9.69 -17.31
C ALA A 65 -3.34 -9.21 -15.86
N ARG A 66 -2.98 -10.02 -14.86
CA ARG A 66 -3.11 -9.67 -13.44
C ARG A 66 -2.06 -8.65 -13.00
N GLY A 67 -0.82 -8.77 -13.46
CA GLY A 67 0.21 -7.76 -13.19
C GLY A 67 -0.09 -6.39 -13.80
N LYS A 68 -0.75 -6.34 -14.97
CA LYS A 68 -1.29 -5.09 -15.51
C LYS A 68 -2.30 -4.43 -14.57
N ARG A 69 -3.18 -5.21 -13.92
CA ARG A 69 -4.14 -4.69 -12.92
C ARG A 69 -3.44 -4.19 -11.65
N VAL A 70 -2.47 -4.95 -11.14
CA VAL A 70 -1.64 -4.52 -10.00
C VAL A 70 -0.97 -3.17 -10.29
N ARG A 71 -0.36 -3.02 -11.48
CA ARG A 71 0.23 -1.75 -11.91
C ARG A 71 -0.80 -0.62 -11.98
N PHE A 72 -1.98 -0.91 -12.52
CA PHE A 72 -3.07 0.06 -12.56
C PHE A 72 -3.48 0.51 -11.15
N TYR A 73 -3.59 -0.39 -10.18
CA TYR A 73 -3.94 -0.02 -8.80
C TYR A 73 -2.86 0.82 -8.12
N ILE A 74 -1.58 0.52 -8.33
CA ILE A 74 -0.47 1.36 -7.83
C ILE A 74 -0.59 2.78 -8.38
N ILE A 75 -0.82 2.92 -9.69
CA ILE A 75 -1.01 4.24 -10.32
C ILE A 75 -2.26 4.93 -9.75
N ALA A 76 -3.36 4.21 -9.55
CA ALA A 76 -4.58 4.76 -8.98
C ALA A 76 -4.39 5.27 -7.54
N ILE A 77 -3.61 4.56 -6.71
CA ILE A 77 -3.23 5.00 -5.37
C ILE A 77 -2.40 6.28 -5.43
N MET A 78 -1.39 6.34 -6.31
CA MET A 78 -0.57 7.55 -6.51
C MET A 78 -1.42 8.77 -6.91
N VAL A 79 -2.35 8.59 -7.85
CA VAL A 79 -3.31 9.64 -8.23
C VAL A 79 -4.21 10.00 -7.04
N GLY A 80 -4.64 9.03 -6.25
CA GLY A 80 -5.41 9.24 -5.02
C GLY A 80 -4.68 10.13 -4.02
N TYR A 81 -3.36 9.92 -3.82
CA TYR A 81 -2.54 10.80 -2.98
C TYR A 81 -2.44 12.21 -3.52
N LEU A 82 -2.23 12.38 -4.83
CA LEU A 82 -2.22 13.70 -5.46
C LEU A 82 -3.56 14.43 -5.24
N LEU A 83 -4.69 13.74 -5.41
CA LEU A 83 -6.03 14.29 -5.17
C LEU A 83 -6.25 14.65 -3.69
N ILE A 84 -5.77 13.83 -2.76
CA ILE A 84 -5.77 14.16 -1.33
C ILE A 84 -4.93 15.41 -1.06
N GLY A 85 -3.77 15.53 -1.70
CA GLY A 85 -2.87 16.68 -1.58
C GLY A 85 -3.52 18.02 -1.95
N PHE A 86 -4.40 18.03 -2.96
CA PHE A 86 -5.18 19.22 -3.30
C PHE A 86 -6.14 19.66 -2.19
N LYS A 87 -6.64 18.72 -1.39
CA LYS A 87 -7.60 19.00 -0.29
C LYS A 87 -6.93 19.21 1.05
N SER A 88 -5.87 18.45 1.34
CA SER A 88 -5.07 18.54 2.56
C SER A 88 -3.66 18.03 2.28
N PHE A 89 -2.74 18.96 2.06
CA PHE A 89 -1.33 18.65 1.85
C PHE A 89 -0.72 17.93 3.07
N SER A 90 -1.11 18.31 4.28
CA SER A 90 -0.65 17.67 5.52
C SER A 90 -1.07 16.20 5.59
N LEU A 91 -2.31 15.87 5.20
CA LEU A 91 -2.75 14.48 5.16
C LEU A 91 -2.00 13.66 4.11
N MET A 92 -1.77 14.23 2.92
CA MET A 92 -0.97 13.58 1.89
C MET A 92 0.44 13.25 2.39
N LEU A 93 1.09 14.21 3.06
CA LEU A 93 2.40 13.96 3.66
C LEU A 93 2.37 12.88 4.74
N ILE A 94 1.36 12.87 5.61
CA ILE A 94 1.20 11.84 6.63
C ILE A 94 1.12 10.45 5.99
N LEU A 95 0.27 10.28 4.98
CA LEU A 95 0.10 9.01 4.28
C LEU A 95 1.37 8.58 3.55
N LEU A 96 2.05 9.53 2.87
CA LEU A 96 3.27 9.24 2.13
C LEU A 96 4.43 8.86 3.05
N VAL A 97 4.62 9.57 4.16
CA VAL A 97 5.64 9.23 5.16
C VAL A 97 5.32 7.90 5.82
N ASN A 98 4.04 7.64 6.12
CA ASN A 98 3.59 6.37 6.67
C ASN A 98 3.95 5.19 5.75
N ASP A 99 3.61 5.28 4.46
CA ASP A 99 3.95 4.25 3.48
C ASP A 99 5.46 3.99 3.42
N VAL A 100 6.28 5.05 3.38
CA VAL A 100 7.75 4.90 3.38
C VAL A 100 8.23 4.17 4.64
N VAL A 101 7.71 4.54 5.82
CA VAL A 101 8.09 3.89 7.09
C VAL A 101 7.68 2.42 7.08
N ILE A 102 6.47 2.09 6.63
CA ILE A 102 5.98 0.71 6.56
C ILE A 102 6.80 -0.12 5.57
N SER A 103 7.11 0.40 4.38
CA SER A 103 7.98 -0.26 3.40
C SER A 103 9.38 -0.50 3.96
N MET A 104 9.97 0.47 4.68
CA MET A 104 11.26 0.29 5.37
C MET A 104 11.20 -0.78 6.46
N LEU A 105 10.15 -0.81 7.28
CA LEU A 105 9.94 -1.83 8.31
C LEU A 105 9.74 -3.22 7.70
N SER A 106 9.02 -3.32 6.58
CA SER A 106 8.84 -4.57 5.84
C SER A 106 10.17 -5.09 5.28
N ALA A 107 10.99 -4.21 4.70
CA ALA A 107 12.33 -4.55 4.22
C ALA A 107 13.26 -5.03 5.36
N LEU A 108 13.21 -4.36 6.51
CA LEU A 108 13.96 -4.78 7.71
C LEU A 108 13.50 -6.14 8.23
N LYS A 109 12.18 -6.40 8.25
CA LYS A 109 11.63 -7.71 8.64
C LYS A 109 12.15 -8.83 7.75
N ILE A 110 12.24 -8.61 6.44
CA ILE A 110 12.84 -9.56 5.50
C ILE A 110 14.32 -9.77 5.82
N PHE A 111 15.08 -8.71 6.11
CA PHE A 111 16.51 -8.80 6.44
C PHE A 111 16.76 -9.62 7.72
N PHE A 112 16.02 -9.34 8.81
CA PHE A 112 16.16 -10.07 10.07
C PHE A 112 15.67 -11.53 9.98
N ASN A 113 14.61 -11.80 9.21
CA ASN A 113 14.07 -13.16 9.07
C ASN A 113 14.93 -14.05 8.15
N LYS A 114 15.83 -13.46 7.35
CA LYS A 114 16.80 -14.18 6.51
C LYS A 114 18.11 -14.52 7.24
N SER A 115 18.31 -13.96 8.44
CA SER A 115 19.49 -14.17 9.30
C SER A 115 19.27 -15.27 10.35
N ARG A 116 18.13 -15.95 10.35
CA ARG A 116 17.84 -17.19 11.08
C ARG A 116 17.67 -18.33 10.09
#